data_AF-A0AAW5JJK2-F1
#
_entry.id   AF-A0AAW5JJK2-F1
#
_cell.length_a   1.000
_cell.length_b   1.000
_cell.length_c   1.000
_cell.angle_alpha   90.00
_cell.angle_beta   90.00
_cell.angle_gamma   90.00
#
_symmetry.space_group_name_H-M   'P 1'
#
loop_
_entity.id
_entity.type
_entity.pdbx_description
1 polymer ?
#
loop_
_entity_poly.entity_id
_entity_poly.type
_entity_poly.pdbx_seq_one_letter_code
_entity_poly.pdbx_strand_id
1 'polypeptide(L)' 'MTIIREIEQKISDAFQGGEILTRELRLTSREADYIRTHYQASLTPLTAGDGAWYEISFRGAEN' A
#
# COMPACT_ATOMS: atom_id res chain seq x y z
N MET A 1 -9.33 -16.95 7.59
CA MET A 1 -8.88 -16.32 6.33
C MET A 1 -9.29 -14.86 6.40
N THR A 2 -8.49 -14.00 7.04
CA THR A 2 -8.91 -12.65 7.50
C THR A 2 -7.96 -11.53 7.05
N ILE A 3 -6.85 -11.88 6.41
CA ILE A 3 -5.74 -10.95 6.09
C ILE A 3 -6.16 -9.86 5.09
N ILE A 4 -7.03 -10.16 4.12
CA ILE A 4 -7.40 -9.22 3.05
C ILE A 4 -8.16 -8.01 3.58
N ARG A 5 -9.12 -8.24 4.48
CA ARG A 5 -10.01 -7.18 4.98
C ARG A 5 -9.29 -6.14 5.84
N GLU A 6 -8.26 -6.58 6.57
CA GLU A 6 -7.44 -5.70 7.41
C GLU A 6 -6.54 -4.79 6.55
N ILE A 7 -6.01 -5.30 5.43
CA ILE A 7 -5.23 -4.52 4.46
C ILE A 7 -6.12 -3.49 3.78
N GLU A 8 -7.30 -3.89 3.30
CA GLU A 8 -8.27 -2.98 2.67
C GLU A 8 -8.66 -1.84 3.60
N GLN A 9 -8.89 -2.16 4.89
CA GLN A 9 -9.20 -1.13 5.89
C GLN A 9 -8.03 -0.19 6.14
N LYS A 10 -6.80 -0.71 6.24
CA LYS A 10 -5.57 0.11 6.39
C LYS A 10 -5.35 1.04 5.19
N ILE A 11 -5.58 0.56 3.97
CA ILE A 11 -5.49 1.38 2.76
C ILE A 11 -6.60 2.44 2.80
N SER A 12 -7.84 2.05 3.07
CA SER A 12 -8.94 3.00 3.14
C SER A 12 -8.73 4.10 4.19
N ASP A 13 -8.14 3.76 5.34
CA ASP A 13 -7.79 4.72 6.41
C ASP A 13 -6.61 5.61 6.01
N ALA A 14 -5.54 5.03 5.45
CA ALA A 14 -4.35 5.75 5.02
C ALA A 14 -4.58 6.70 3.83
N PHE A 15 -5.60 6.43 3.01
CA PHE A 15 -5.88 7.14 1.75
C PHE A 15 -7.27 7.81 1.72
N GLN A 16 -7.93 8.04 2.87
CA GLN A 16 -9.28 8.61 2.97
C GLN A 16 -9.44 10.07 2.49
N GLY A 17 -8.42 10.65 1.84
CA GLY A 17 -8.35 12.07 1.49
C GLY A 17 -8.38 12.42 0.01
N GLY A 18 -8.46 11.44 -0.91
CA GLY A 18 -8.56 11.70 -2.36
C GLY A 18 -7.35 12.38 -3.03
N GLU A 19 -6.42 12.94 -2.26
CA GLU A 19 -5.32 13.78 -2.74
C GLU A 19 -3.91 13.22 -2.48
N ILE A 20 -3.78 12.02 -1.89
CA ILE A 20 -2.47 11.46 -1.57
C ILE A 20 -2.08 10.38 -2.58
N LEU A 21 -1.22 10.77 -3.52
CA LEU A 21 -0.59 9.92 -4.52
C LEU A 21 0.37 8.90 -3.91
N THR A 22 1.08 9.27 -2.83
CA THR A 22 2.17 8.48 -2.26
C THR A 22 2.13 8.44 -0.72
N ARG A 23 2.18 7.24 -0.11
CA ARG A 23 2.20 7.08 1.36
C ARG A 23 3.13 5.96 1.81
N GLU A 24 3.84 6.21 2.90
CA GLU A 24 4.64 5.19 3.58
C GLU A 24 3.76 4.31 4.45
N LEU A 25 3.74 3.01 4.17
CA LEU A 25 2.98 2.02 4.91
C LEU A 25 3.89 0.87 5.29
N ARG A 26 3.75 0.42 6.53
CA ARG A 26 4.44 -0.77 7.01
C ARG A 26 3.70 -2.01 6.51
N LEU A 27 4.32 -2.73 5.59
CA LEU A 27 3.76 -3.90 4.94
C LEU A 27 4.74 -5.07 5.02
N THR A 28 4.21 -6.27 5.12
CA THR A 28 4.96 -7.49 4.83
C THR A 28 5.07 -7.69 3.32
N SER A 29 6.04 -8.49 2.87
CA SER A 29 6.25 -8.79 1.45
C SER A 29 4.98 -9.36 0.78
N ARG A 30 4.16 -10.10 1.54
CA ARG A 30 2.90 -10.66 1.06
C ARG A 30 1.81 -9.61 0.88
N GLU A 31 1.71 -8.66 1.81
CA GLU A 31 0.77 -7.54 1.70
C GLU A 31 1.16 -6.63 0.53
N ALA A 32 2.46 -6.40 0.33
CA ALA A 32 2.96 -5.62 -0.79
C ALA A 32 2.63 -6.29 -2.14
N ASP A 33 2.86 -7.60 -2.27
CA ASP A 33 2.51 -8.35 -3.48
C ASP A 33 1.01 -8.30 -3.79
N TYR A 34 0.17 -8.43 -2.74
CA TYR A 34 -1.28 -8.29 -2.87
C TYR A 34 -1.67 -6.90 -3.40
N ILE A 35 -1.10 -5.83 -2.83
CA ILE A 35 -1.42 -4.46 -3.23
C ILE A 35 -0.99 -4.19 -4.69
N ARG A 36 0.21 -4.62 -5.08
CA ARG A 36 0.69 -4.52 -6.47
C ARG A 36 -0.18 -5.27 -7.48
N THR A 37 -0.77 -6.39 -7.07
CA THR A 37 -1.59 -7.23 -7.95
C THR A 37 -3.04 -6.72 -8.04
N HIS A 38 -3.58 -6.26 -6.91
CA HIS A 38 -4.99 -5.84 -6.82
C HIS A 38 -5.22 -4.36 -7.12
N TYR A 39 -4.20 -3.51 -6.95
CA TYR A 39 -4.28 -2.09 -7.19
C TYR A 39 -3.21 -1.65 -8.20
N GLN A 40 -3.51 -0.62 -8.99
CA GLN A 40 -2.51 0.02 -9.86
C GLN A 40 -1.56 0.90 -9.03
N ALA A 41 -0.78 0.26 -8.16
CA ALA A 41 0.13 0.90 -7.22
C ALA A 41 1.58 0.44 -7.44
N SER A 42 2.49 1.40 -7.46
CA SER A 42 3.92 1.17 -7.29
C SER A 42 4.22 1.02 -5.80
N LEU A 43 5.02 0.02 -5.44
CA LEU A 43 5.51 -0.15 -4.06
C LEU A 43 7.03 -0.12 -4.09
N THR A 44 7.65 0.78 -3.35
CA THR A 44 9.10 0.87 -3.23
C THR A 44 9.49 0.53 -1.79
N PRO A 45 10.27 -0.53 -1.54
CA PRO A 45 10.76 -0.82 -0.19
C PRO A 45 11.76 0.27 0.24
N LEU A 46 11.46 0.94 1.34
CA LEU A 46 12.34 1.93 1.98
C LEU A 46 13.27 1.29 3.02
N THR A 47 12.84 0.17 3.62
CA THR A 47 13.66 -0.59 4.56
C THR A 47 13.73 -2.08 4.19
N ALA A 48 14.78 -2.78 4.64
CA ALA A 48 14.94 -4.22 4.42
C ALA A 48 14.47 -5.01 5.66
N GLY A 49 13.65 -6.04 5.47
CA GLY A 49 13.18 -6.94 6.53
C GLY A 49 11.69 -7.28 6.46
N ASP A 50 11.24 -8.20 7.32
CA ASP A 50 9.81 -8.50 7.48
C ASP A 50 9.09 -7.34 8.18
N GLY A 51 7.98 -6.88 7.60
CA GLY A 51 7.32 -5.65 8.02
C GLY A 51 8.13 -4.39 7.70
N ALA A 52 8.76 -4.36 6.52
CA ALA A 52 9.46 -3.19 6.00
C ALA A 52 8.50 -2.02 5.71
N TRP A 53 9.06 -0.81 5.71
CA TRP A 53 8.36 0.36 5.20
C TRP A 53 8.36 0.31 3.68
N TYR A 54 7.18 0.40 3.10
CA TYR A 54 6.99 0.52 1.66
C TYR A 54 6.37 1.88 1.38
N GLU A 55 6.99 2.61 0.47
CA GLU A 55 6.35 3.74 -0.16
C GLU A 55 5.37 3.21 -1.21
N ILE A 56 4.09 3.50 -1.05
CA ILE A 56 3.04 3.14 -2.00
C ILE A 56 2.70 4.36 -2.83
N SER A 57 2.76 4.27 -4.16
CA SER A 57 2.29 5.30 -5.09
C SER A 57 1.22 4.77 -6.03
N PHE A 58 -0.02 5.29 -5.98
CA PHE A 58 -1.08 4.88 -6.90
C PHE A 58 -0.96 5.63 -8.23
N ARG A 59 -0.87 4.91 -9.36
CA ARG A 59 -0.96 5.51 -10.70
C ARG A 59 -2.43 5.74 -11.03
N GLY A 60 -2.86 7.00 -11.01
CA GLY A 60 -4.25 7.37 -11.30
C GLY A 60 -4.72 8.71 -10.73
N ALA A 61 -3.97 9.36 -9.83
CA ALA A 61 -4.25 10.73 -9.39
C ALA A 61 -3.35 11.76 -10.12
N GLU A 62 -3.03 11.48 -11.38
CA GLU A 62 -2.62 12.51 -12.34
C GLU A 62 -3.91 13.04 -12.96
N ASN A 63 -4.50 14.08 -12.36
CA ASN A 63 -5.50 14.91 -13.03
C ASN A 63 -5.10 16.38 -12.94
#